data_AF-I3D1T5-F1
#
_entry.id   AF-I3D1T5-F1
#
_cell.length_a   1.000
_cell.length_b   1.000
_cell.length_c   1.000
_cell.angle_alpha   90.00
_cell.angle_beta   90.00
_cell.angle_gamma   90.00
#
_symmetry.space_group_name_H-M   'P 1'
#
loop_
_entity.id
_entity.type
_entity.pdbx_description
1 polymer ?
#
loop_
_entity_poly.entity_id
_entity_poly.type
_entity_poly.pdbx_seq_one_letter_code
_entity_poly.pdbx_strand_id
1 'polypeptide(L)'
;MMKYLDKTDESCSLIGAVNTVTNKDGILKGYNTDMDGFLDPFKKKKLDIANKKVLLLGAGGAARAIVAGFAKEKAKSITIANRTLENARKIAEFSEKIGLNADAITIEEVKDTAKNYDIIVNATSIGLKNESSSISLEGINEKTIVYDIVYMPINTDFIKKAKEKNAIIIFGYEMLLGQAIRAFEIWHGIEAPYNAMKKALLGGF
;
A
#
# COMPACT_ATOMS: atom_id res chain seq x y z
N MET A 1 8.33 -19.46 1.24
CA MET A 1 9.62 -18.75 1.12
C MET A 1 10.34 -18.66 2.48
N MET A 2 9.73 -18.05 3.51
CA MET A 2 10.41 -17.79 4.80
C MET A 2 11.09 -19.00 5.46
N LYS A 3 10.48 -20.19 5.43
CA LYS A 3 11.06 -21.43 6.00
C LYS A 3 12.37 -21.91 5.35
N TYR A 4 12.76 -21.32 4.22
CA TYR A 4 13.98 -21.67 3.48
C TYR A 4 15.07 -20.60 3.63
N LEU A 5 14.88 -19.61 4.50
CA LEU A 5 15.83 -18.53 4.73
C LEU A 5 16.58 -18.75 6.03
N ASP A 6 17.87 -18.44 6.02
CA ASP A 6 18.71 -18.50 7.21
C ASP A 6 18.46 -17.32 8.15
N LYS A 7 18.14 -16.15 7.56
CA LYS A 7 17.89 -14.90 8.28
C LYS A 7 16.75 -14.11 7.66
N THR A 8 16.07 -13.32 8.47
CA THR A 8 15.07 -12.35 8.01
C THR A 8 15.33 -10.99 8.62
N ASP A 9 15.05 -9.94 7.85
CA ASP A 9 15.04 -8.58 8.35
C ASP A 9 13.85 -8.33 9.30
N GLU A 10 13.94 -7.31 10.15
CA GLU A 10 12.87 -6.98 11.11
C GLU A 10 11.54 -6.70 10.40
N SER A 11 11.60 -6.08 9.22
CA SER A 11 10.40 -5.82 8.40
C SER A 11 9.66 -7.11 8.03
N CYS A 12 10.38 -8.21 7.79
CA CYS A 12 9.78 -9.52 7.52
C CYS A 12 9.13 -10.12 8.75
N SER A 13 9.74 -9.97 9.93
CA SER A 13 9.16 -10.45 11.19
C SER A 13 7.86 -9.71 11.51
N LEU A 14 7.84 -8.39 11.26
CA LEU A 14 6.66 -7.56 11.43
C LEU A 14 5.55 -7.93 10.44
N ILE A 15 5.86 -7.95 9.14
CA ILE A 15 4.84 -8.15 8.10
C ILE A 15 4.42 -9.63 7.99
N GLY A 16 5.32 -10.55 8.29
CA GLY A 16 5.12 -12.00 8.11
C GLY A 16 5.25 -12.45 6.65
N ALA A 17 5.96 -11.68 5.82
CA ALA A 17 6.18 -12.00 4.41
C ALA A 17 7.54 -11.52 3.91
N VAL A 18 8.06 -12.17 2.87
CA VAL A 18 9.33 -11.86 2.19
C VAL A 18 9.05 -11.69 0.71
N ASN A 19 9.57 -10.61 0.12
CA ASN A 19 9.52 -10.36 -1.33
C ASN A 19 10.92 -10.18 -1.96
N THR A 20 11.98 -10.05 -1.15
CA THR A 20 13.35 -9.78 -1.59
C THR A 20 14.32 -10.67 -0.81
N VAL A 21 15.29 -11.29 -1.49
CA VAL A 21 16.27 -12.19 -0.86
C VAL A 21 17.68 -11.86 -1.36
N THR A 22 18.66 -11.79 -0.45
CA THR A 22 20.09 -11.75 -0.78
C THR A 22 20.72 -13.11 -0.50
N ASN A 23 21.66 -13.54 -1.34
CA ASN A 23 22.56 -14.65 -1.06
C ASN A 23 23.98 -14.11 -0.89
N LYS A 24 24.54 -14.22 0.32
CA LYS A 24 25.93 -13.88 0.60
C LYS A 24 26.63 -15.12 1.15
N ASP A 25 27.56 -15.67 0.36
CA ASP A 25 28.34 -16.86 0.71
C ASP A 25 27.48 -18.05 1.18
N GLY A 26 26.33 -18.25 0.52
CA GLY A 26 25.38 -19.31 0.83
C GLY A 26 24.34 -18.96 1.91
N ILE A 27 24.46 -17.81 2.57
CA ILE A 27 23.51 -17.34 3.58
C ILE A 27 22.39 -16.56 2.90
N LEU A 28 21.17 -17.08 2.97
CA LEU A 28 19.95 -16.47 2.45
C LEU A 28 19.31 -15.56 3.51
N LYS A 29 19.35 -14.25 3.27
CA LYS A 29 18.63 -13.25 4.09
C LYS A 29 17.44 -12.69 3.33
N GLY A 30 16.24 -12.76 3.91
CA GLY A 30 15.01 -12.18 3.37
C GLY A 30 14.70 -10.77 3.87
N TYR A 31 14.02 -10.01 3.03
CA TYR A 31 13.55 -8.64 3.25
C TYR A 31 12.11 -8.49 2.71
N ASN A 32 11.40 -7.49 3.21
CA ASN A 32 10.12 -7.05 2.66
C ASN A 32 10.22 -5.57 2.26
N THR A 33 10.18 -5.30 0.96
CA THR A 33 10.29 -3.96 0.40
C THR A 33 8.94 -3.35 0.03
N ASP A 34 7.82 -4.06 0.22
CA ASP A 34 6.49 -3.56 -0.11
C ASP A 34 6.10 -2.38 0.78
N MET A 35 6.45 -2.41 2.07
CA MET A 35 6.24 -1.27 2.98
C MET A 35 7.05 -0.05 2.55
N ASP A 36 8.31 -0.25 2.14
CA ASP A 36 9.15 0.82 1.63
C ASP A 36 8.57 1.41 0.34
N GLY A 37 8.14 0.55 -0.59
CA GLY A 37 7.47 0.96 -1.81
C GLY A 37 6.15 1.69 -1.57
N PHE A 38 5.37 1.25 -0.58
CA PHE A 38 4.13 1.91 -0.20
C PHE A 38 4.37 3.33 0.35
N LEU A 39 5.42 3.51 1.16
CA LEU A 39 5.74 4.80 1.80
C LEU A 39 6.52 5.77 0.89
N ASP A 40 7.20 5.27 -0.14
CA ASP A 40 8.01 6.08 -1.06
C ASP A 40 7.25 7.27 -1.67
N PRO A 41 6.00 7.12 -2.18
CA PRO A 41 5.26 8.24 -2.76
C PRO A 41 4.86 9.29 -1.73
N PHE A 42 4.54 8.89 -0.49
CA PHE A 42 4.26 9.84 0.59
C PHE A 42 5.47 10.71 0.88
N LYS A 43 6.66 10.10 0.97
CA LYS A 43 7.92 10.83 1.19
C LYS A 43 8.25 11.77 0.03
N LYS A 44 8.18 11.29 -1.21
CA LYS A 44 8.49 12.09 -2.41
C LYS A 44 7.55 13.26 -2.61
N LYS A 45 6.26 13.06 -2.33
CA LYS A 45 5.23 14.10 -2.46
C LYS A 45 5.08 14.96 -1.20
N LYS A 46 5.85 14.67 -0.14
CA LYS A 46 5.77 15.35 1.17
C LYS A 46 4.35 15.33 1.74
N LEU A 47 3.70 14.16 1.68
CA LEU A 47 2.35 13.94 2.18
C LEU A 47 2.42 13.34 3.59
N ASP A 48 1.71 13.95 4.53
CA ASP A 48 1.70 13.52 5.93
C ASP A 48 0.69 12.39 6.17
N ILE A 49 1.17 11.34 6.85
CA ILE A 49 0.34 10.23 7.35
C ILE A 49 -0.01 10.43 8.84
N ALA A 50 0.84 11.14 9.59
CA ALA A 50 0.68 11.27 11.03
C ALA A 50 -0.69 11.86 11.39
N ASN A 51 -1.35 11.25 12.37
CA ASN A 51 -2.68 11.63 12.87
C ASN A 51 -3.82 11.59 11.83
N LYS A 52 -3.63 10.96 10.67
CA LYS A 52 -4.66 10.81 9.63
C LYS A 52 -5.55 9.59 9.85
N LYS A 53 -6.83 9.70 9.48
CA LYS A 53 -7.77 8.57 9.42
C LYS A 53 -7.67 7.90 8.06
N VAL A 54 -7.49 6.58 8.07
CA VAL A 54 -7.25 5.79 6.86
C VAL A 54 -8.41 4.84 6.60
N LEU A 55 -8.84 4.75 5.34
CA LEU A 55 -9.67 3.65 4.85
C LEU A 55 -8.85 2.77 3.92
N LEU A 56 -8.72 1.49 4.26
CA LEU A 56 -8.06 0.48 3.46
C LEU A 56 -9.09 -0.49 2.86
N LEU A 57 -9.22 -0.49 1.54
CA LEU A 57 -10.06 -1.43 0.81
C LEU A 57 -9.25 -2.67 0.46
N GLY A 58 -9.64 -3.82 0.99
CA GLY A 58 -9.00 -5.10 0.73
C GLY A 58 -8.12 -5.57 1.89
N ALA A 59 -8.18 -6.88 2.14
CA ALA A 59 -7.40 -7.58 3.16
C ALA A 59 -6.48 -8.64 2.54
N GLY A 60 -5.86 -8.31 1.40
CA GLY A 60 -4.98 -9.20 0.63
C GLY A 60 -3.52 -9.18 1.07
N GLY A 61 -2.63 -9.73 0.24
CA GLY A 61 -1.21 -9.89 0.55
C GLY A 61 -0.48 -8.57 0.86
N ALA A 62 -0.82 -7.48 0.16
CA ALA A 62 -0.23 -6.17 0.38
C ALA A 62 -0.75 -5.46 1.65
N ALA A 63 -1.92 -5.87 2.17
CA ALA A 63 -2.60 -5.15 3.25
C ALA A 63 -1.75 -5.06 4.52
N ARG A 64 -1.01 -6.12 4.87
CA ARG A 64 -0.12 -6.11 6.04
C ARG A 64 1.02 -5.10 5.89
N ALA A 65 1.65 -5.03 4.71
CA ALA A 65 2.72 -4.07 4.47
C ALA A 65 2.21 -2.62 4.51
N ILE A 66 1.01 -2.37 3.96
CA ILE A 66 0.34 -1.07 3.99
C ILE A 66 0.00 -0.65 5.43
N VAL A 67 -0.62 -1.54 6.21
CA VAL A 67 -0.96 -1.31 7.62
C VAL A 67 0.29 -1.06 8.46
N ALA A 68 1.36 -1.84 8.25
CA ALA A 68 2.65 -1.62 8.91
C ALA A 68 3.25 -0.25 8.55
N GLY A 69 3.12 0.18 7.29
CA GLY A 69 3.53 1.53 6.87
C GLY A 69 2.76 2.63 7.58
N PHE A 70 1.43 2.51 7.67
CA PHE A 70 0.60 3.47 8.40
C PHE A 70 0.90 3.50 9.90
N ALA A 71 1.14 2.35 10.53
CA ALA A 71 1.51 2.28 11.94
C ALA A 71 2.87 2.95 12.19
N LYS A 72 3.86 2.66 11.33
CA LYS A 72 5.21 3.26 11.39
C LYS A 72 5.17 4.79 11.30
N GLU A 73 4.33 5.33 10.42
CA GLU A 73 4.17 6.77 10.20
C GLU A 73 3.07 7.39 11.10
N LYS A 74 2.61 6.66 12.13
CA LYS A 74 1.71 7.13 13.19
C LYS A 74 0.36 7.67 12.69
N ALA A 75 -0.27 6.95 11.76
CA ALA A 75 -1.68 7.19 11.43
C ALA A 75 -2.55 7.16 12.70
N LYS A 76 -3.66 7.91 12.70
CA LYS A 76 -4.56 7.99 13.87
C LYS A 76 -5.36 6.70 14.04
N SER A 77 -5.90 6.19 12.94
CA SER A 77 -6.70 4.98 12.91
C SER A 77 -6.80 4.46 11.48
N ILE A 78 -7.08 3.17 11.34
CA ILE A 78 -7.31 2.53 10.05
C ILE A 78 -8.60 1.71 10.07
N THR A 79 -9.47 1.92 9.10
CA THR A 79 -10.64 1.07 8.87
C THR A 79 -10.34 0.15 7.70
N ILE A 80 -10.37 -1.15 7.92
CA ILE A 80 -10.16 -2.17 6.90
C ILE A 80 -11.52 -2.66 6.41
N ALA A 81 -11.81 -2.41 5.15
CA ALA A 81 -13.02 -2.87 4.49
C ALA A 81 -12.70 -4.02 3.54
N ASN A 82 -13.42 -5.13 3.63
CA ASN A 82 -13.22 -6.26 2.72
C ASN A 82 -14.52 -7.01 2.47
N ARG A 83 -14.65 -7.65 1.30
CA ARG A 83 -15.83 -8.47 0.95
C ARG A 83 -16.09 -9.57 1.99
N THR A 84 -15.03 -10.19 2.49
CA THR A 84 -15.11 -11.17 3.58
C THR A 84 -14.64 -10.50 4.87
N LEU A 85 -15.57 -10.22 5.78
CA LEU A 85 -15.32 -9.52 7.04
C LEU A 85 -14.21 -10.17 7.87
N GLU A 86 -14.18 -11.50 7.90
CA GLU A 86 -13.18 -12.25 8.66
C GLU A 86 -11.74 -11.96 8.21
N ASN A 87 -11.53 -11.71 6.92
CA ASN A 87 -10.19 -11.31 6.44
C ASN A 87 -9.84 -9.89 6.89
N ALA A 88 -10.81 -8.97 6.92
CA ALA A 88 -10.58 -7.63 7.47
C ALA A 88 -10.24 -7.68 8.97
N ARG A 89 -10.95 -8.50 9.75
CA ARG A 89 -10.68 -8.71 11.18
C ARG A 89 -9.26 -9.20 11.44
N LYS A 90 -8.77 -10.16 10.66
CA LYS A 90 -7.38 -10.64 10.78
C LYS A 90 -6.34 -9.55 10.52
N ILE A 91 -6.64 -8.59 9.65
CA ILE A 91 -5.76 -7.44 9.38
C ILE A 91 -5.89 -6.39 10.50
N ALA A 92 -7.10 -6.15 11.02
CA ALA A 92 -7.32 -5.28 12.17
C ALA A 92 -6.61 -5.79 13.42
N GLU A 93 -6.72 -7.08 13.75
CA GLU A 93 -5.97 -7.71 14.84
C GLU A 93 -4.46 -7.57 14.68
N PHE A 94 -3.97 -7.68 13.44
CA PHE A 94 -2.56 -7.42 13.14
C PHE A 94 -2.20 -5.95 13.38
N SER A 95 -3.04 -5.02 12.94
CA SER A 95 -2.86 -3.58 13.15
C SER A 95 -2.78 -3.22 14.64
N GLU A 96 -3.68 -3.76 15.45
CA GLU A 96 -3.70 -3.55 16.90
C GLU A 96 -2.43 -4.07 17.58
N LYS A 97 -1.95 -5.26 17.18
CA LYS A 97 -0.69 -5.83 17.69
C LYS A 97 0.53 -4.96 17.42
N ILE A 98 0.49 -4.14 16.38
CA ILE A 98 1.57 -3.22 16.02
C ILE A 98 1.29 -1.77 16.44
N GLY A 99 0.25 -1.55 17.25
CA GLY A 99 -0.04 -0.27 17.90
C GLY A 99 -0.83 0.74 17.07
N LEU A 100 -1.55 0.31 16.02
CA LEU A 100 -2.44 1.16 15.24
C LEU A 100 -3.90 0.74 15.42
N ASN A 101 -4.71 1.63 16.02
CA ASN A 101 -6.14 1.43 16.24
C ASN A 101 -6.86 1.10 14.92
N ALA A 102 -7.62 0.01 14.91
CA ALA A 102 -8.22 -0.52 13.70
C ALA A 102 -9.65 -1.01 13.86
N ASP A 103 -10.48 -0.63 12.89
CA ASP A 103 -11.82 -1.17 12.70
C ASP A 103 -11.84 -2.13 11.50
N ALA A 104 -12.69 -3.15 11.55
CA ALA A 104 -12.93 -4.07 10.45
C ALA A 104 -14.40 -4.06 10.05
N ILE A 105 -14.67 -3.79 8.77
CA ILE A 105 -16.02 -3.71 8.21
C ILE A 105 -16.14 -4.47 6.90
N THR A 106 -17.36 -4.74 6.47
CA THR A 106 -17.65 -5.20 5.10
C THR A 106 -17.51 -4.05 4.10
N ILE A 107 -17.33 -4.37 2.82
CA ILE A 107 -17.22 -3.34 1.78
C ILE A 107 -18.54 -2.57 1.61
N GLU A 108 -19.66 -3.21 1.88
CA GLU A 108 -21.00 -2.63 1.82
C GLU A 108 -21.23 -1.55 2.88
N GLU A 109 -20.60 -1.70 4.06
CA GLU A 109 -20.65 -0.72 5.16
C GLU A 109 -19.87 0.57 4.87
N VAL A 110 -19.01 0.58 3.84
CA VAL A 110 -18.24 1.78 3.45
C VAL A 110 -19.13 2.85 2.82
N LYS A 111 -20.33 2.50 2.33
CA LYS A 111 -21.21 3.42 1.58
C LYS A 111 -21.36 4.75 2.31
N ASP A 112 -21.09 5.85 1.59
CA ASP A 112 -21.19 7.24 2.04
C ASP A 112 -20.29 7.64 3.22
N THR A 113 -19.30 6.81 3.56
CA THR A 113 -18.33 7.10 4.63
C THR A 113 -16.99 7.66 4.13
N ALA A 114 -16.74 7.68 2.81
CA ALA A 114 -15.46 8.11 2.23
C ALA A 114 -14.99 9.48 2.73
N LYS A 115 -15.91 10.44 2.89
CA LYS A 115 -15.67 11.79 3.44
C LYS A 115 -15.11 11.84 4.86
N ASN A 116 -15.19 10.73 5.61
CA ASN A 116 -14.72 10.65 6.99
C ASN A 116 -13.22 10.30 7.10
N TYR A 117 -12.57 10.01 5.96
CA TYR A 117 -11.17 9.59 5.90
C TYR A 117 -10.31 10.61 5.17
N ASP A 118 -9.10 10.77 5.66
CA ASP A 118 -8.09 11.63 5.04
C ASP A 118 -7.35 10.91 3.92
N ILE A 119 -7.18 9.58 4.07
CA ILE A 119 -6.45 8.72 3.14
C ILE A 119 -7.32 7.52 2.81
N ILE A 120 -7.52 7.25 1.52
CA ILE A 120 -8.28 6.08 1.03
C ILE A 120 -7.37 5.27 0.11
N VAL A 121 -7.15 4.01 0.47
CA VAL A 121 -6.26 3.11 -0.27
C VAL A 121 -7.07 1.95 -0.87
N ASN A 122 -7.04 1.79 -2.19
CA ASN A 122 -7.49 0.56 -2.84
C ASN A 122 -6.34 -0.44 -2.87
N ALA A 123 -6.44 -1.49 -2.06
CA ALA A 123 -5.56 -2.65 -2.03
C ALA A 123 -6.24 -3.93 -2.54
N THR A 124 -7.38 -3.80 -3.23
CA THR A 124 -8.07 -4.92 -3.88
C THR A 124 -7.53 -5.16 -5.29
N SER A 125 -8.03 -6.20 -5.96
CA SER A 125 -7.80 -6.45 -7.38
C SER A 125 -8.76 -5.69 -8.30
N ILE A 126 -9.71 -4.93 -7.75
CA ILE A 126 -10.76 -4.24 -8.52
C ILE A 126 -10.14 -3.03 -9.21
N GLY A 127 -10.30 -2.99 -10.53
CA GLY A 127 -9.66 -2.02 -11.42
C GLY A 127 -8.71 -2.69 -12.41
N LEU A 128 -8.17 -3.88 -12.11
CA LEU A 128 -7.24 -4.62 -12.99
C LEU A 128 -7.87 -4.95 -14.35
N LYS A 129 -9.18 -5.17 -14.41
CA LYS A 129 -9.92 -5.44 -15.64
C LYS A 129 -10.85 -4.29 -16.03
N ASN A 130 -10.53 -3.07 -15.59
CA ASN A 130 -11.38 -1.89 -15.75
C ASN A 130 -12.75 -2.02 -15.05
N GLU A 131 -12.83 -2.77 -13.95
CA GLU A 131 -14.04 -2.83 -13.14
C GLU A 131 -14.34 -1.47 -12.47
N SER A 132 -15.61 -1.21 -12.20
CA SER A 132 -16.05 -0.05 -11.43
C SER A 132 -15.55 -0.11 -9.98
N SER A 133 -15.23 1.05 -9.40
CA SER A 133 -14.91 1.20 -7.98
C SER A 133 -16.03 0.60 -7.11
N SER A 134 -15.63 -0.13 -6.06
CA SER A 134 -16.56 -0.75 -5.10
C SER A 134 -17.18 0.24 -4.12
N ILE A 135 -16.67 1.48 -4.08
CA ILE A 135 -17.12 2.51 -3.15
C ILE A 135 -17.44 3.81 -3.89
N SER A 136 -18.37 4.58 -3.31
CA SER A 136 -18.59 5.98 -3.67
C SER A 136 -17.46 6.84 -3.09
N LEU A 137 -17.00 7.82 -3.86
CA LEU A 137 -16.08 8.87 -3.42
C LEU A 137 -16.80 10.19 -3.21
N GLU A 138 -18.09 10.16 -2.91
CA GLU A 138 -18.84 11.36 -2.57
C GLU A 138 -18.33 12.00 -1.28
N GLY A 139 -18.25 13.33 -1.29
CA GLY A 139 -17.83 14.14 -0.16
C GLY A 139 -16.31 14.19 0.10
N ILE A 140 -15.48 13.48 -0.67
CA ILE A 140 -14.03 13.72 -0.65
C ILE A 140 -13.70 15.05 -1.35
N ASN A 141 -12.51 15.57 -1.11
CA ASN A 141 -12.08 16.88 -1.61
C ASN A 141 -10.59 16.91 -1.94
N GLU A 142 -10.07 18.10 -2.25
CA GLU A 142 -8.67 18.33 -2.65
C GLU A 142 -7.62 18.03 -1.59
N LYS A 143 -8.04 17.81 -0.34
CA LYS A 143 -7.16 17.41 0.78
C LYS A 143 -7.13 15.91 1.00
N THR A 144 -8.04 15.15 0.39
CA THR A 144 -8.09 13.70 0.51
C THR A 144 -7.00 13.06 -0.36
N ILE A 145 -6.25 12.12 0.20
CA ILE A 145 -5.28 11.32 -0.53
C ILE A 145 -5.97 10.03 -0.99
N VAL A 146 -5.96 9.77 -2.29
CA VAL A 146 -6.46 8.53 -2.88
C VAL A 146 -5.29 7.76 -3.49
N TYR A 147 -5.08 6.55 -3.00
CA TYR A 147 -3.99 5.67 -3.43
C TYR A 147 -4.57 4.38 -3.99
N ASP A 148 -4.40 4.12 -5.27
CA ASP A 148 -4.72 2.82 -5.87
C ASP A 148 -3.46 2.00 -6.06
N ILE A 149 -3.35 0.80 -5.47
CA ILE A 149 -2.17 -0.06 -5.72
C ILE A 149 -2.27 -0.82 -7.04
N VAL A 150 -3.43 -0.77 -7.72
CA VAL A 150 -3.54 -1.23 -9.11
C VAL A 150 -2.67 -0.34 -9.99
N TYR A 151 -1.66 -0.96 -10.62
CA TYR A 151 -0.68 -0.24 -11.45
C TYR A 151 -0.98 -0.31 -12.95
N MET A 152 -1.78 -1.29 -13.38
CA MET A 152 -2.20 -1.44 -14.78
C MET A 152 -3.64 -1.95 -14.82
N PRO A 153 -4.58 -1.20 -15.43
CA PRO A 153 -4.42 0.12 -16.03
C PRO A 153 -4.12 1.22 -14.99
N ILE A 154 -3.39 2.27 -15.38
CA ILE A 154 -3.03 3.40 -14.48
C ILE A 154 -4.26 4.22 -14.08
N ASN A 155 -5.23 4.40 -14.99
CA ASN A 155 -6.44 5.18 -14.75
C ASN A 155 -7.63 4.24 -14.53
N THR A 156 -7.68 3.59 -13.38
CA THR A 156 -8.85 2.83 -12.92
C THR A 156 -10.06 3.75 -12.73
N ASP A 157 -11.26 3.17 -12.64
CA ASP A 157 -12.48 3.94 -12.29
C ASP A 157 -12.34 4.66 -10.94
N PHE A 158 -11.65 4.03 -9.97
CA PHE A 158 -11.35 4.62 -8.67
C PHE A 158 -10.51 5.90 -8.79
N ILE A 159 -9.43 5.83 -9.58
CA ILE A 159 -8.57 6.99 -9.88
C ILE A 159 -9.33 8.08 -10.66
N LYS A 160 -10.15 7.71 -11.64
CA LYS A 160 -10.95 8.68 -12.42
C LYS A 160 -11.91 9.46 -11.52
N LYS A 161 -12.67 8.76 -10.67
CA LYS A 161 -13.58 9.38 -9.70
C LYS A 161 -12.85 10.28 -8.70
N ALA A 162 -11.66 9.88 -8.26
CA ALA A 162 -10.85 10.71 -7.38
C ALA A 162 -10.38 12.01 -8.06
N LYS A 163 -10.01 11.95 -9.35
CA LYS A 163 -9.67 13.14 -10.15
C LYS A 163 -10.84 14.10 -10.30
N GLU A 164 -12.07 13.61 -10.50
CA GLU A 164 -13.27 14.44 -10.57
C GLU A 164 -13.52 15.24 -9.28
N LYS A 165 -12.96 14.79 -8.15
CA LYS A 165 -13.03 15.47 -6.85
C LYS A 165 -11.79 16.31 -6.52
N ASN A 166 -10.86 16.44 -7.47
CA ASN A 166 -9.55 17.09 -7.30
C ASN A 166 -8.69 16.52 -6.16
N ALA A 167 -8.93 15.25 -5.78
CA ALA A 167 -8.18 14.59 -4.71
C ALA A 167 -6.69 14.43 -5.08
N ILE A 168 -5.85 14.30 -4.05
CA ILE A 168 -4.42 14.02 -4.22
C ILE A 168 -4.26 12.56 -4.62
N ILE A 169 -3.69 12.30 -5.80
CA ILE A 169 -3.56 10.94 -6.33
C ILE A 169 -2.18 10.35 -6.10
N ILE A 170 -2.15 9.10 -5.64
CA ILE A 170 -0.98 8.21 -5.70
C ILE A 170 -1.35 7.01 -6.58
N PHE A 171 -0.56 6.78 -7.63
CA PHE A 171 -0.81 5.69 -8.57
C PHE A 171 -0.07 4.42 -8.16
N GLY A 172 -0.59 3.25 -8.53
CA GLY A 172 -0.05 1.96 -8.10
C GLY A 172 1.34 1.67 -8.63
N TYR A 173 1.69 2.21 -9.80
CA TYR A 173 3.04 2.09 -10.34
C TYR A 173 4.09 2.72 -9.42
N GLU A 174 3.70 3.71 -8.59
CA GLU A 174 4.62 4.35 -7.66
C GLU A 174 5.05 3.38 -6.54
N MET A 175 4.11 2.56 -6.02
CA MET A 175 4.43 1.46 -5.11
C MET A 175 5.36 0.43 -5.75
N LEU A 176 4.99 0.01 -6.96
CA LEU A 176 5.71 -1.01 -7.72
C LEU A 176 7.16 -0.58 -8.01
N LEU A 177 7.36 0.69 -8.36
CA LEU A 177 8.67 1.27 -8.58
C LEU A 177 9.45 1.41 -7.26
N GLY A 178 8.81 1.91 -6.20
CA GLY A 178 9.44 2.11 -4.90
C GLY A 178 9.98 0.81 -4.29
N GLN A 179 9.21 -0.28 -4.33
CA GLN A 179 9.67 -1.57 -3.80
C GLN A 179 10.85 -2.13 -4.63
N ALA A 180 10.84 -1.91 -5.95
CA ALA A 180 11.88 -2.38 -6.85
C ALA A 180 13.19 -1.60 -6.64
N ILE A 181 13.10 -0.29 -6.43
CA ILE A 181 14.24 0.56 -6.07
C ILE A 181 14.88 0.02 -4.80
N ARG A 182 14.08 -0.24 -3.77
CA ARG A 182 14.60 -0.73 -2.50
C ARG A 182 15.26 -2.10 -2.64
N ALA A 183 14.66 -3.00 -3.40
CA ALA A 183 15.25 -4.31 -3.69
C ALA A 183 16.57 -4.19 -4.45
N PHE A 184 16.63 -3.29 -5.45
CA PHE A 184 17.85 -3.02 -6.21
C PHE A 184 18.99 -2.54 -5.30
N GLU A 185 18.72 -1.59 -4.41
CA GLU A 185 19.70 -1.09 -3.43
C GLU A 185 20.18 -2.19 -2.48
N ILE A 186 19.28 -3.05 -2.01
CA ILE A 186 19.63 -4.20 -1.15
C ILE A 186 20.60 -5.14 -1.85
N TRP A 187 20.38 -5.42 -3.14
CA TRP A 187 21.21 -6.35 -3.91
C TRP A 187 22.56 -5.76 -4.29
N HIS A 188 22.58 -4.51 -4.74
CA HIS A 188 23.76 -3.92 -5.37
C HIS A 188 24.55 -3.01 -4.43
N GLY A 189 23.98 -2.60 -3.29
CA GLY A 189 24.62 -1.69 -2.34
C GLY A 189 24.86 -0.29 -2.88
N ILE A 190 24.20 0.08 -3.99
CA ILE A 190 24.29 1.39 -4.64
C ILE A 190 22.89 1.96 -4.82
N GLU A 191 22.81 3.28 -5.01
CA GLU A 191 21.55 3.97 -5.30
C GLU A 191 20.93 3.44 -6.60
N ALA A 192 19.62 3.18 -6.57
CA ALA A 192 18.93 2.66 -7.74
C ALA A 192 18.78 3.73 -8.83
N PRO A 193 18.94 3.39 -10.12
CA PRO A 193 18.78 4.33 -11.22
C PRO A 193 17.28 4.64 -11.47
N TYR A 194 16.70 5.50 -10.63
CA TYR A 194 15.25 5.81 -10.59
C TYR A 194 14.66 6.07 -11.98
N ASN A 195 15.27 6.96 -12.75
CA ASN A 195 14.77 7.34 -14.07
C ASN A 195 14.78 6.18 -15.07
N ALA A 196 15.82 5.34 -15.05
CA ALA A 196 15.91 4.18 -15.92
C ALA A 196 14.85 3.14 -15.56
N MET A 197 14.66 2.86 -14.26
CA MET A 197 13.65 1.92 -13.78
C MET A 197 12.23 2.42 -14.08
N LYS A 198 11.97 3.71 -13.87
CA LYS A 198 10.68 4.33 -14.22
C LYS A 198 10.38 4.23 -15.71
N LYS A 199 11.37 4.54 -16.56
CA LYS A 199 11.25 4.42 -18.02
C LYS A 199 11.02 2.97 -18.45
N ALA A 200 11.68 2.01 -17.81
CA ALA A 200 11.46 0.59 -18.08
C ALA A 200 10.04 0.14 -17.69
N LEU A 201 9.49 0.69 -16.60
CA LEU A 201 8.15 0.33 -16.12
C LEU A 201 7.03 0.96 -16.97
N LEU A 202 7.13 2.25 -17.30
CA LEU A 202 6.05 3.01 -17.94
C LEU A 202 6.19 3.09 -19.47
N GLY A 203 7.33 2.66 -20.02
CA GLY A 203 7.73 2.99 -21.38
C GLY A 203 8.39 4.38 -21.46
N GLY A 204 8.95 4.70 -22.62
CA GLY A 204 9.42 6.07 -22.90
C GLY A 204 8.23 7.02 -22.99
N PHE A 205 8.28 8.14 -22.26
CA PHE A 205 7.41 9.29 -22.52
C PHE A 205 7.80 9.95 -23.84
#